data_AF-A0A7C7E141-F1
#
_entry.id   AF-A0A7C7E141-F1
#
_cell.length_a   1.000
_cell.length_b   1.000
_cell.length_c   1.000
_cell.angle_alpha   90.00
_cell.angle_beta   90.00
_cell.angle_gamma   90.00
#
_symmetry.space_group_name_H-M   'P 1'
#
loop_
_entity.id
_entity.type
_entity.pdbx_description
1 polymer ?
#
loop_
_entity_poly.entity_id
_entity_poly.type
_entity_poly.pdbx_seq_one_letter_code
_entity_poly.pdbx_strand_id
1 'polypeptide(L)'
;MKKGIYDENGVSLSKKAPRIGDTVELRYNGLLRNSGVIAVKAHIGYNETWEDVQTIDMEHKDDAFTVSITLAKAGTLNAAFVDPAGNWDNNSGKNYVFKIAKAPAARKASKSEPATAKKKTRAKKASEPAESEVIKAKKEAASALSTKTTKKTSASRKAAKSETGKK
;
A
#
# COMPACT_ATOMS: atom_id res chain seq x y z
N MET A 1 -14.74 -14.80 19.00
CA MET A 1 -13.26 -14.83 18.89
C MET A 1 -12.69 -13.45 19.23
N LYS A 2 -11.38 -13.32 19.51
CA LYS A 2 -10.73 -11.99 19.65
C LYS A 2 -10.30 -11.51 18.26
N LYS A 3 -10.93 -10.46 17.73
CA LYS A 3 -10.55 -9.85 16.43
C LYS A 3 -9.10 -9.38 16.43
N GLY A 4 -8.44 -9.45 15.28
CA GLY A 4 -7.18 -8.74 15.01
C GLY A 4 -7.39 -7.23 14.86
N ILE A 5 -6.30 -6.46 14.88
CA ILE A 5 -6.35 -4.99 14.77
C ILE A 5 -6.90 -4.54 13.40
N TYR A 6 -6.59 -5.30 12.35
CA TYR A 6 -6.99 -5.01 10.96
C TYR A 6 -7.95 -6.06 10.38
N ASP A 7 -8.59 -6.86 11.25
CA ASP A 7 -9.57 -7.91 10.93
C ASP A 7 -10.70 -7.37 10.04
N GLU A 8 -11.14 -6.14 10.30
CA GLU A 8 -12.21 -5.44 9.58
C GLU A 8 -11.79 -4.96 8.18
N ASN A 9 -10.48 -4.84 7.94
CA ASN A 9 -9.90 -4.56 6.63
C ASN A 9 -9.43 -5.85 5.94
N GLY A 10 -9.75 -7.02 6.51
CA GLY A 10 -9.31 -8.32 6.00
C GLY A 10 -7.81 -8.57 6.15
N VAL A 11 -7.14 -8.03 7.17
CA VAL A 11 -5.69 -8.28 7.38
C VAL A 11 -5.42 -8.83 8.77
N SER A 12 -4.75 -9.98 8.82
CA SER A 12 -4.45 -10.69 10.09
C SER A 12 -3.10 -11.40 10.07
N LEU A 13 -2.51 -11.56 11.25
CA LEU A 13 -1.32 -12.38 11.48
C LEU A 13 -1.70 -13.61 12.32
N SER A 14 -1.10 -14.77 12.03
CA SER A 14 -1.31 -16.00 12.81
C SER A 14 -0.86 -15.89 14.28
N LYS A 15 0.08 -14.98 14.59
CA LYS A 15 0.52 -14.67 15.96
C LYS A 15 0.08 -13.26 16.38
N LYS A 16 -0.63 -13.16 17.51
CA LYS A 16 -1.05 -11.86 18.08
C LYS A 16 0.11 -10.97 18.54
N ALA A 17 1.19 -11.59 19.02
CA ALA A 17 2.38 -10.91 19.53
C ALA A 17 3.63 -11.50 18.84
N PRO A 18 3.90 -11.12 17.58
CA PRO A 18 5.08 -11.57 16.86
C PRO A 18 6.38 -11.11 17.55
N ARG A 19 7.45 -11.91 17.44
CA ARG A 19 8.80 -11.53 17.87
C ARG A 19 9.83 -11.72 16.75
N ILE A 20 11.03 -11.16 16.94
CA ILE A 20 12.20 -11.50 16.11
C ILE A 20 12.38 -13.03 16.07
N GLY A 21 12.60 -13.58 14.89
CA GLY A 21 12.80 -15.01 14.65
C GLY A 21 11.51 -15.85 14.63
N ASP A 22 10.34 -15.28 14.99
CA ASP A 22 9.08 -15.95 14.73
C ASP A 22 8.78 -15.90 13.22
N THR A 23 8.56 -17.06 12.60
CA THR A 23 7.79 -17.13 11.35
C THR A 23 6.31 -16.88 11.68
N VAL A 24 5.67 -16.00 10.91
CA VAL A 24 4.23 -15.69 10.98
C VAL A 24 3.60 -15.85 9.61
N GLU A 25 2.34 -16.25 9.58
CA GLU A 25 1.52 -16.22 8.38
C GLU A 25 0.76 -14.89 8.36
N LEU A 26 0.95 -14.12 7.30
CA LEU A 26 0.17 -12.92 6.99
C LEU A 26 -0.95 -13.31 6.03
N ARG A 27 -2.19 -13.11 6.48
CA ARG A 27 -3.41 -13.41 5.73
C ARG A 27 -4.11 -12.12 5.32
N TYR A 28 -4.49 -12.05 4.04
CA TYR A 28 -5.12 -10.92 3.38
C TYR A 28 -6.39 -11.33 2.63
N ASN A 29 -7.52 -10.78 3.04
CA ASN A 29 -8.83 -10.87 2.40
C ASN A 29 -9.49 -9.47 2.31
N GLY A 30 -8.65 -8.45 2.06
CA GLY A 30 -9.04 -7.04 1.98
C GLY A 30 -9.54 -6.60 0.60
N LEU A 31 -9.37 -5.31 0.29
CA LEU A 31 -9.96 -4.65 -0.87
C LEU A 31 -9.68 -5.37 -2.19
N LEU A 32 -8.41 -5.68 -2.50
CA LEU A 32 -8.00 -6.27 -3.77
C LEU A 32 -8.62 -7.67 -3.97
N ARG A 33 -8.68 -8.50 -2.91
CA ARG A 33 -9.31 -9.84 -2.97
C ARG A 33 -10.82 -9.74 -3.20
N ASN A 34 -11.47 -8.68 -2.73
CA ASN A 34 -12.88 -8.41 -2.97
C ASN A 34 -13.13 -7.81 -4.37
N SER A 35 -12.14 -7.17 -4.98
CA SER A 35 -12.14 -6.74 -6.39
C SER A 35 -11.95 -7.88 -7.40
N GLY A 36 -11.78 -9.12 -6.94
CA GLY A 36 -11.68 -10.31 -7.80
C GLY A 36 -10.31 -10.53 -8.45
N VAL A 37 -9.23 -9.95 -7.90
CA VAL A 37 -7.87 -10.23 -8.39
C VAL A 37 -7.46 -11.68 -8.12
N ILE A 38 -6.70 -12.26 -9.05
CA ILE A 38 -6.22 -13.66 -8.96
C ILE A 38 -4.88 -13.81 -8.22
N ALA A 39 -4.13 -12.72 -8.04
CA ALA A 39 -2.84 -12.69 -7.39
C ALA A 39 -2.64 -11.37 -6.65
N VAL A 40 -1.94 -11.41 -5.51
CA VAL A 40 -1.55 -10.25 -4.72
C VAL A 40 -0.12 -10.46 -4.23
N LYS A 41 0.66 -9.37 -4.20
CA LYS A 41 1.98 -9.32 -3.58
C LYS A 41 1.90 -8.56 -2.26
N ALA A 42 2.49 -9.12 -1.21
CA ALA A 42 2.70 -8.42 0.04
C ALA A 42 3.97 -7.58 -0.06
N HIS A 43 3.83 -6.26 -0.01
CA HIS A 43 4.92 -5.31 0.10
C HIS A 43 5.14 -4.99 1.59
N ILE A 44 6.21 -5.52 2.16
CA ILE A 44 6.52 -5.42 3.59
C ILE A 44 7.83 -4.68 3.82
N GLY A 45 7.95 -4.03 4.98
CA GLY A 45 9.19 -3.41 5.44
C GLY A 45 9.13 -3.09 6.93
N TYR A 46 10.26 -2.75 7.53
CA TYR A 46 10.37 -2.53 8.97
C TYR A 46 10.52 -1.04 9.31
N ASN A 47 9.90 -0.65 10.43
CA ASN A 47 9.95 0.71 10.99
C ASN A 47 9.40 1.79 10.05
N GLU A 48 9.28 3.04 10.54
CA GLU A 48 8.67 4.15 9.79
C GLU A 48 9.45 4.52 8.52
N THR A 49 10.73 4.17 8.47
CA THR A 49 11.65 4.40 7.35
C THR A 49 11.62 3.33 6.26
N TRP A 50 10.74 2.32 6.34
CA TRP A 50 10.68 1.19 5.40
C TRP A 50 12.06 0.55 5.16
N GLU A 51 12.66 0.03 6.22
CA GLU A 51 13.89 -0.75 6.12
C GLU A 51 13.62 -2.17 5.60
N ASP A 52 14.60 -2.79 4.92
CA ASP A 52 14.56 -4.20 4.53
C ASP A 52 13.26 -4.57 3.80
N VAL A 53 12.95 -3.76 2.77
CA VAL A 53 11.72 -3.86 1.99
C VAL A 53 11.72 -5.11 1.13
N GLN A 54 10.68 -5.91 1.24
CA GLN A 54 10.47 -7.11 0.45
C GLN A 54 9.10 -7.07 -0.22
N THR A 55 9.04 -7.52 -1.47
CA THR A 55 7.77 -7.73 -2.18
C THR A 55 7.66 -9.20 -2.50
N ILE A 56 6.71 -9.88 -1.87
CA ILE A 56 6.59 -11.34 -1.87
C ILE A 56 5.23 -11.71 -2.46
N ASP A 57 5.22 -12.54 -3.50
CA ASP A 57 4.00 -13.14 -4.04
C ASP A 57 3.30 -13.98 -2.97
N MET A 58 1.99 -13.73 -2.78
CA MET A 58 1.17 -14.46 -1.81
C MET A 58 0.50 -15.66 -2.47
N GLU A 59 0.41 -16.78 -1.75
CA GLU A 59 -0.35 -17.95 -2.17
C GLU A 59 -1.86 -17.67 -2.00
N HIS A 60 -2.67 -17.93 -3.04
CA HIS A 60 -4.12 -17.87 -2.91
C HIS A 60 -4.66 -19.16 -2.28
N LYS A 61 -5.30 -19.05 -1.12
CA LYS A 61 -5.78 -20.17 -0.31
C LYS A 61 -7.19 -19.88 0.21
N ASP A 62 -8.14 -20.72 -0.20
CA ASP A 62 -9.56 -20.55 0.05
C ASP A 62 -10.05 -19.14 -0.36
N ASP A 63 -10.44 -18.31 0.63
CA ASP A 63 -10.88 -16.94 0.43
C ASP A 63 -9.86 -15.85 0.85
N ALA A 64 -8.59 -16.20 0.95
CA ALA A 64 -7.54 -15.24 1.30
C ALA A 64 -6.24 -15.48 0.53
N PHE A 65 -5.43 -14.43 0.43
CA PHE A 65 -4.02 -14.54 0.10
C PHE A 65 -3.21 -14.74 1.39
N THR A 66 -2.30 -15.69 1.40
CA THR A 66 -1.46 -16.03 2.57
C THR A 66 0.02 -16.05 2.20
N VAL A 67 0.88 -15.56 3.09
CA VAL A 67 2.33 -15.64 2.94
C VAL A 67 3.01 -15.87 4.29
N SER A 68 4.01 -16.75 4.34
CA SER A 68 4.84 -16.96 5.53
C SER A 68 6.04 -16.02 5.52
N ILE A 69 6.17 -15.19 6.56
CA ILE A 69 7.23 -14.20 6.73
C ILE A 69 8.01 -14.53 8.00
N THR A 70 9.34 -14.64 7.89
CA THR A 70 10.22 -14.77 9.06
C THR A 70 10.71 -13.38 9.48
N LEU A 71 10.44 -13.01 10.72
CA LEU A 71 10.64 -11.64 11.19
C LEU A 71 12.09 -11.38 11.60
N ALA A 72 12.82 -10.62 10.79
CA ALA A 72 14.24 -10.35 10.97
C ALA A 72 14.54 -9.25 12.00
N LYS A 73 13.66 -8.24 12.14
CA LYS A 73 13.85 -7.07 13.01
C LYS A 73 12.70 -6.90 14.01
N ALA A 74 12.97 -6.23 15.14
CA ALA A 74 11.94 -5.74 16.06
C ALA A 74 11.59 -4.28 15.78
N GLY A 75 10.47 -3.82 16.34
CA GLY A 75 9.93 -2.49 16.10
C GLY A 75 8.52 -2.62 15.52
N THR A 76 8.33 -2.13 14.31
CA THR A 76 7.08 -2.32 13.55
C THR A 76 7.34 -3.01 12.21
N LEU A 77 6.44 -3.92 11.82
CA LEU A 77 6.28 -4.36 10.43
C LEU A 77 5.23 -3.46 9.80
N ASN A 78 5.57 -2.79 8.70
CA ASN A 78 4.60 -2.23 7.78
C ASN A 78 4.30 -3.28 6.71
N ALA A 79 3.04 -3.39 6.33
CA ALA A 79 2.59 -4.13 5.18
C ALA A 79 1.64 -3.27 4.34
N ALA A 80 1.74 -3.42 3.03
CA ALA A 80 0.81 -2.98 2.02
C ALA A 80 0.66 -4.10 0.99
N PHE A 81 -0.39 -4.07 0.19
CA PHE A 81 -0.68 -5.09 -0.80
C PHE A 81 -0.78 -4.46 -2.19
N VAL A 82 -0.25 -5.15 -3.20
CA VAL A 82 -0.29 -4.68 -4.58
C VAL A 82 -0.68 -5.82 -5.52
N ASP A 83 -1.56 -5.54 -6.47
CA ASP A 83 -1.96 -6.50 -7.50
C ASP A 83 -1.05 -6.41 -8.76
N PRO A 84 -1.12 -7.36 -9.70
CA PRO A 84 -0.37 -7.29 -10.96
C PRO A 84 -0.72 -6.11 -11.88
N ALA A 85 -1.85 -5.42 -11.65
CA ALA A 85 -2.27 -4.25 -12.41
C ALA A 85 -1.74 -2.92 -11.81
N GLY A 86 -1.07 -2.96 -10.65
CA GLY A 86 -0.51 -1.80 -9.98
C GLY A 86 -1.48 -1.10 -9.02
N ASN A 87 -2.62 -1.71 -8.69
CA ASN A 87 -3.52 -1.20 -7.65
C ASN A 87 -2.97 -1.53 -6.27
N TRP A 88 -3.00 -0.55 -5.36
CA TRP A 88 -2.47 -0.67 -4.00
C TRP A 88 -3.57 -0.66 -2.95
N ASP A 89 -3.49 -1.60 -2.01
CA ASP A 89 -4.16 -1.52 -0.73
C ASP A 89 -3.13 -1.27 0.37
N ASN A 90 -2.99 0.01 0.72
CA ASN A 90 -2.13 0.51 1.79
C ASN A 90 -2.95 1.16 2.92
N ASN A 91 -4.20 0.72 3.14
CA ASN A 91 -5.07 1.27 4.18
C ASN A 91 -5.22 2.81 4.08
N SER A 92 -5.48 3.33 2.87
CA SER A 92 -5.54 4.77 2.58
C SER A 92 -4.30 5.55 3.04
N GLY A 93 -3.10 5.03 2.73
CA GLY A 93 -1.81 5.63 3.10
C GLY A 93 -1.36 5.42 4.55
N LYS A 94 -2.16 4.74 5.39
CA LYS A 94 -1.81 4.46 6.81
C LYS A 94 -0.99 3.18 6.99
N ASN A 95 -0.98 2.31 5.97
CA ASN A 95 -0.42 0.96 5.98
C ASN A 95 -1.05 0.04 7.04
N TYR A 96 -0.62 -1.22 7.03
CA TYR A 96 -0.95 -2.21 8.04
C TYR A 96 0.26 -2.40 8.96
N VAL A 97 0.17 -1.90 10.20
CA VAL A 97 1.33 -1.74 11.10
C VAL A 97 1.25 -2.71 12.28
N PHE A 98 2.15 -3.68 12.34
CA PHE A 98 2.20 -4.71 13.37
C PHE A 98 3.42 -4.53 14.28
N LYS A 99 3.23 -4.51 15.60
CA LYS A 99 4.35 -4.37 16.55
C LYS A 99 5.06 -5.71 16.74
N ILE A 100 6.34 -5.76 16.42
CA ILE A 100 7.21 -6.91 16.65
C ILE A 100 7.98 -6.71 17.95
N ALA A 101 7.78 -7.59 18.92
CA ALA A 101 8.55 -7.59 20.16
C ALA A 101 9.97 -8.13 19.94
N LYS A 102 10.94 -7.68 20.74
CA LYS A 102 12.25 -8.36 20.80
C LYS A 102 12.05 -9.78 21.33
N ALA A 103 12.84 -10.74 20.85
CA ALA A 103 12.87 -12.07 21.45
C ALA A 103 13.18 -11.93 22.95
N PRO A 104 12.45 -12.63 23.85
CA PRO A 104 12.76 -12.59 25.26
C PRO A 104 14.12 -13.24 25.50
N ALA A 105 15.13 -12.44 25.86
CA ALA A 105 16.27 -12.97 26.60
C ALA A 105 15.70 -13.73 27.81
N ALA A 106 16.02 -15.01 27.94
CA ALA A 106 15.27 -15.97 28.74
C ALA A 106 15.00 -15.47 30.17
N ARG A 107 13.79 -14.98 30.41
CA ARG A 107 13.33 -14.49 31.71
C ARG A 107 12.22 -15.40 32.23
N LYS A 108 12.48 -15.98 33.40
CA LYS A 108 11.54 -16.82 34.15
C LYS A 108 10.21 -16.08 34.32
N ALA A 109 9.12 -16.84 34.32
CA ALA A 109 7.78 -16.31 34.43
C ALA A 109 7.61 -15.45 35.70
N SER A 110 7.22 -14.18 35.51
CA SER A 110 6.62 -13.35 36.56
C SER A 110 5.22 -12.95 36.11
N LYS A 111 4.25 -13.33 36.94
CA LYS A 111 2.81 -13.38 36.66
C LYS A 111 2.14 -12.28 37.49
N SER A 112 1.62 -11.22 36.87
CA SER A 112 0.83 -10.20 37.59
C SER A 112 0.05 -9.25 36.69
N GLU A 113 -1.25 -9.50 36.61
CA GLU A 113 -2.36 -8.51 36.64
C GLU A 113 -3.34 -9.05 37.71
N PRO A 114 -4.30 -8.28 38.28
CA PRO A 114 -4.79 -6.95 37.85
C PRO A 114 -5.01 -5.89 38.99
N ALA A 115 -5.18 -4.61 38.61
CA ALA A 115 -6.06 -3.58 39.25
C ALA A 115 -5.90 -2.25 38.46
N THR A 116 -6.90 -1.63 37.80
CA THR A 116 -8.24 -1.13 38.21
C THR A 116 -8.26 0.37 38.59
N ALA A 117 -8.72 1.18 37.62
CA ALA A 117 -9.64 2.32 37.75
C ALA A 117 -9.20 3.77 38.18
N LYS A 118 -9.62 4.73 37.31
CA LYS A 118 -10.12 6.12 37.58
C LYS A 118 -9.08 7.23 37.94
N LYS A 119 -9.27 8.54 37.65
CA LYS A 119 -10.19 9.32 36.75
C LYS A 119 -9.85 10.86 36.83
N LYS A 120 -10.27 11.68 35.84
CA LYS A 120 -10.39 13.19 35.81
C LYS A 120 -9.04 13.96 35.67
N THR A 121 -8.91 15.17 35.05
CA THR A 121 -9.81 16.26 34.54
C THR A 121 -9.28 16.79 33.17
N ARG A 122 -10.06 17.24 32.14
CA ARG A 122 -10.89 18.47 31.93
C ARG A 122 -10.07 19.78 32.15
N ALA A 123 -9.98 20.82 31.27
CA ALA A 123 -10.63 21.19 29.98
C ALA A 123 -9.92 22.37 29.24
N LYS A 124 -10.33 22.64 27.97
CA LYS A 124 -10.42 23.98 27.27
C LYS A 124 -9.10 24.78 27.04
N LYS A 125 -8.94 25.68 26.05
CA LYS A 125 -9.81 26.27 25.00
C LYS A 125 -8.94 26.78 23.82
N ALA A 126 -9.55 26.89 22.64
CA ALA A 126 -8.99 27.33 21.35
C ALA A 126 -8.36 28.73 21.24
N SER A 127 -7.49 28.91 20.22
CA SER A 127 -7.32 30.16 19.44
C SER A 127 -6.56 29.94 18.10
N GLU A 128 -7.29 29.87 16.99
CA GLU A 128 -6.95 30.58 15.73
C GLU A 128 -7.35 32.08 15.88
N PRO A 129 -6.97 33.04 15.00
CA PRO A 129 -6.73 32.93 13.55
C PRO A 129 -5.55 33.78 13.00
N ALA A 130 -5.64 34.21 11.73
CA ALA A 130 -4.72 35.03 10.91
C ALA A 130 -3.51 34.25 10.34
N GLU A 131 -3.41 33.92 9.04
CA GLU A 131 -3.78 34.62 7.79
C GLU A 131 -2.92 35.87 7.53
N SER A 132 -2.07 35.79 6.51
CA SER A 132 -1.59 36.95 5.75
C SER A 132 -1.28 36.55 4.30
N GLU A 133 -1.72 37.42 3.39
CA GLU A 133 -1.96 37.14 1.97
C GLU A 133 -0.79 37.49 1.02
N VAL A 134 -0.67 36.69 -0.06
CA VAL A 134 -0.66 37.08 -1.49
C VAL A 134 0.36 38.10 -2.05
N ILE A 135 1.18 37.62 -3.00
CA ILE A 135 1.36 38.17 -4.36
C ILE A 135 2.01 37.06 -5.24
N LYS A 136 1.30 36.33 -6.11
CA LYS A 136 0.66 36.69 -7.39
C LYS A 136 1.63 37.07 -8.52
N ALA A 137 2.01 36.09 -9.35
CA ALA A 137 2.50 36.31 -10.71
C ALA A 137 1.87 35.28 -11.67
N LYS A 138 0.85 35.71 -12.42
CA LYS A 138 0.25 34.94 -13.52
C LYS A 138 0.98 35.29 -14.82
N LYS A 139 1.48 34.29 -15.56
CA LYS A 139 1.56 34.42 -17.03
C LYS A 139 1.38 33.10 -17.76
N GLU A 140 0.17 32.95 -18.24
CA GLU A 140 -0.20 32.06 -19.34
C GLU A 140 0.20 32.77 -20.65
N ALA A 141 0.90 32.11 -21.59
CA ALA A 141 0.90 32.45 -23.01
C ALA A 141 1.71 31.46 -23.88
N ALA A 142 1.03 30.96 -24.93
CA ALA A 142 1.56 30.75 -26.28
C ALA A 142 2.73 29.76 -26.52
N SER A 143 2.31 28.57 -26.96
CA SER A 143 2.79 27.96 -28.22
C SER A 143 3.36 28.97 -29.24
N ALA A 144 4.53 28.67 -29.82
CA ALA A 144 4.62 28.22 -31.23
C ALA A 144 6.04 28.33 -31.84
N LEU A 145 6.34 27.32 -32.67
CA LEU A 145 7.09 27.41 -33.93
C LEU A 145 8.60 27.72 -33.92
N SER A 146 9.38 26.71 -34.32
CA SER A 146 10.46 26.92 -35.28
C SER A 146 10.19 26.07 -36.53
N THR A 147 9.72 26.71 -37.61
CA THR A 147 9.56 26.09 -38.93
C THR A 147 10.04 27.04 -40.02
N LYS A 148 10.96 26.56 -40.86
CA LYS A 148 11.12 26.95 -42.27
C LYS A 148 11.78 25.76 -42.99
N THR A 149 11.17 25.09 -43.98
CA THR A 149 10.89 25.52 -45.38
C THR A 149 12.03 25.13 -46.32
N THR A 150 11.89 24.45 -47.47
CA THR A 150 10.73 23.83 -48.20
C THR A 150 11.22 22.96 -49.40
N LYS A 151 10.32 22.12 -49.94
CA LYS A 151 10.05 21.84 -51.39
C LYS A 151 10.79 20.75 -52.20
N LYS A 152 9.96 19.89 -52.83
CA LYS A 152 10.07 19.20 -54.17
C LYS A 152 11.24 18.18 -54.36
N THR A 153 11.15 17.04 -55.07
CA THR A 153 10.17 16.41 -56.01
C THR A 153 10.43 14.86 -56.05
N SER A 154 9.76 13.94 -56.77
CA SER A 154 8.62 13.94 -57.73
C SER A 154 7.96 12.55 -57.90
N ALA A 155 6.63 12.48 -57.72
CA ALA A 155 5.61 11.78 -58.54
C ALA A 155 5.91 10.47 -59.33
N SER A 156 5.15 9.40 -59.01
CA SER A 156 4.29 8.67 -59.99
C SER A 156 3.32 7.68 -59.30
N ARG A 157 1.99 7.91 -59.42
CA ARG A 157 0.98 7.19 -60.25
C ARG A 157 0.33 5.97 -59.54
N LYS A 158 -0.93 6.06 -59.07
CA LYS A 158 -2.23 5.98 -59.80
C LYS A 158 -2.55 4.53 -60.22
N ALA A 159 -3.30 3.71 -59.48
CA ALA A 159 -4.73 3.73 -59.06
C ALA A 159 -5.71 3.00 -60.02
N ALA A 160 -6.32 1.91 -59.53
CA ALA A 160 -7.64 1.30 -59.87
C ALA A 160 -7.88 0.16 -58.84
N LYS A 161 -8.95 0.11 -58.03
CA LYS A 161 -10.36 -0.26 -58.34
C LYS A 161 -10.51 -1.55 -59.16
N SER A 162 -10.97 -2.64 -58.54
CA SER A 162 -12.38 -3.07 -58.64
C SER A 162 -12.70 -4.26 -57.72
N GLU A 163 -13.89 -4.21 -57.16
CA GLU A 163 -14.59 -5.27 -56.40
C GLU A 163 -15.47 -6.09 -57.37
N THR A 164 -16.06 -7.20 -56.90
CA THR A 164 -16.98 -8.12 -57.62
C THR A 164 -16.27 -9.23 -58.40
N GLY A 165 -16.71 -10.50 -58.42
CA GLY A 165 -17.84 -11.12 -57.73
C GLY A 165 -18.75 -11.95 -58.65
N LYS A 166 -18.49 -13.26 -58.70
CA LYS A 166 -19.51 -14.33 -58.89
C LYS A 166 -20.46 -14.23 -60.11
N LYS A 167 -20.07 -14.87 -61.23
CA LYS A 167 -20.86 -15.93 -61.90
C LYS A 167 -20.06 -16.61 -63.00
#